data_AF-A0AA42RDH6-F1
#
_entry.id   AF-A0AA42RDH6-F1
#
_cell.length_a   1.000
_cell.length_b   1.000
_cell.length_c   1.000
_cell.angle_alpha   90.00
_cell.angle_beta   90.00
_cell.angle_gamma   90.00
#
_symmetry.space_group_name_H-M   'P 1'
#
loop_
_entity.id
_entity.type
_entity.pdbx_description
1 polymer ?
#
loop_
_entity_poly.entity_id
_entity_poly.type
_entity_poly.pdbx_seq_one_letter_code
_entity_poly.pdbx_strand_id
1 'polypeptide(L)'
;WRRSWQIKGVDACPEHGCQLLNSPIPFRRAQRHEFHPASPLFLPCDSRTSPASEEAIRLAKTATQLLALEEAQSPGYGRWTNLYRYLATECGARRGRQVRAEVIWEKILESHCRNWLTTNGLLSHEEPPPWLLAMFRKHRKGFSALQHLIVWTSLRPGQHAGELIGEAKTRQADVSPDQFARQLPARAGQTQMYRTLWLQALDNHGGAKAARQNGGDACYAWLYRHDRHWLMAANQARQRRQGNNSHIDWRARDRKLVRLLIRLGKDSEDDLTLPRRSRNWFLQQLPHRASIEHHLDQMPLCRTFLNRYAESVGEFQIRRLTAAMQEDIRVGISSRRWELEKRCGLEKSSMAPLTTAFIRLIGRWIE
;
A
#
# COMPACT_ATOMS: atom_id res chain seq x y z
N TRP A 1 0.02 21.12 13.62
CA TRP A 1 0.13 20.58 12.24
C TRP A 1 -1.21 20.65 11.57
N ARG A 2 -1.31 21.24 10.38
CA ARG A 2 -2.57 21.26 9.61
C ARG A 2 -2.61 20.08 8.64
N ARG A 3 -3.77 19.42 8.53
CA ARG A 3 -3.98 18.29 7.62
C ARG A 3 -3.79 18.67 6.14
N SER A 4 -4.16 19.91 5.77
CA SER A 4 -4.01 20.43 4.41
C SER A 4 -2.57 20.46 3.91
N TRP A 5 -1.59 20.63 4.81
CA TRP A 5 -0.16 20.62 4.48
C TRP A 5 0.42 19.22 4.30
N GLN A 6 -0.34 18.18 4.63
CA GLN A 6 0.12 16.79 4.59
C GLN A 6 -0.38 16.04 3.35
N ILE A 7 -1.11 16.72 2.47
CA ILE A 7 -1.60 16.14 1.21
C ILE A 7 -0.43 16.06 0.24
N LYS A 8 -0.23 14.88 -0.36
CA LYS A 8 0.78 14.68 -1.40
C LYS A 8 0.59 15.68 -2.55
N GLY A 9 1.64 16.42 -2.87
CA GLY A 9 1.67 17.46 -3.91
C GLY A 9 1.32 18.87 -3.41
N VAL A 10 0.84 19.04 -2.17
CA VAL A 10 0.61 20.37 -1.62
C VAL A 10 1.91 20.90 -1.02
N ASP A 11 2.59 21.75 -1.79
CA ASP A 11 3.89 22.34 -1.40
C ASP A 11 3.77 23.83 -1.07
N ALA A 12 2.56 24.37 -0.99
CA ALA A 12 2.29 25.78 -0.73
C ALA A 12 1.21 25.99 0.34
N CYS A 13 1.36 27.06 1.11
CA CYS A 13 0.35 27.51 2.05
C CYS A 13 -0.64 28.45 1.33
N PRO A 14 -1.93 28.09 1.20
CA PRO A 14 -2.88 28.92 0.47
C PRO A 14 -3.27 30.21 1.19
N GLU A 15 -3.05 30.29 2.51
CA GLU A 15 -3.33 31.47 3.34
C GLU A 15 -2.21 32.51 3.26
N HIS A 16 -0.95 32.05 3.27
CA HIS A 16 0.22 32.92 3.36
C HIS A 16 0.95 33.09 2.02
N GLY A 17 0.57 32.33 0.98
CA GLY A 17 1.17 32.42 -0.35
C GLY A 17 2.64 31.98 -0.40
N CYS A 18 3.12 31.24 0.59
CA CYS A 18 4.52 30.82 0.72
C CYS A 18 4.70 29.32 0.53
N GLN A 19 5.90 28.91 0.12
CA GLN A 19 6.27 27.51 -0.02
C GLN A 19 6.36 26.84 1.35
N LEU A 20 5.83 25.62 1.45
CA LEU A 20 5.91 24.80 2.65
C LEU A 20 7.30 24.18 2.77
N LEU A 21 7.82 24.14 3.99
CA LEU A 21 9.11 23.53 4.31
C LEU A 21 8.91 22.09 4.80
N ASN A 22 9.83 21.22 4.43
CA ASN A 22 9.87 19.86 4.96
C ASN A 22 10.24 19.88 6.44
N SER A 23 9.40 19.26 7.26
CA SER A 23 9.73 19.05 8.68
C SER A 23 10.71 17.89 8.84
N PRO A 24 11.66 17.96 9.80
CA PRO A 24 12.46 16.80 10.19
C PRO A 24 11.62 15.69 10.86
N ILE A 25 10.39 16.01 11.31
CA ILE A 25 9.50 15.04 11.92
C ILE A 25 8.84 14.19 10.83
N PRO A 26 8.98 12.85 10.86
CA PRO A 26 8.36 11.99 9.87
C PRO A 26 6.83 12.04 9.96
N PHE A 27 6.16 12.01 8.80
CA PHE A 27 4.69 11.99 8.73
C PHE A 27 4.08 10.77 9.46
N ARG A 28 4.75 9.61 9.38
CA ARG A 28 4.37 8.42 10.14
C ARG A 28 5.12 8.41 11.47
N ARG A 29 4.36 8.32 12.56
CA ARG A 29 4.90 8.21 13.91
C ARG A 29 5.63 6.87 14.09
N ALA A 30 6.74 6.89 14.83
CA ALA A 30 7.42 5.67 15.21
C ALA A 30 6.62 4.92 16.30
N GLN A 31 5.96 5.67 17.18
CA GLN A 31 5.15 5.12 18.28
C GLN A 31 3.72 5.65 18.29
N ARG A 32 2.77 4.85 18.78
CA ARG A 32 1.33 5.18 18.78
C ARG A 32 0.98 6.43 19.61
N HIS A 33 1.71 6.68 20.70
CA HIS A 33 1.45 7.79 21.63
C HIS A 33 2.42 8.97 21.47
N GLU A 34 3.19 9.00 20.38
CA GLU A 34 4.11 10.09 20.09
C GLU A 34 3.36 11.27 19.46
N PHE A 35 3.42 12.44 20.09
CA PHE A 35 2.81 13.67 19.58
C PHE A 35 3.83 14.80 19.62
N HIS A 36 4.08 15.39 18.46
CA HIS A 36 4.99 16.53 18.33
C HIS A 36 4.18 17.81 18.15
N PRO A 37 4.29 18.80 19.05
CA PRO A 37 3.68 20.11 18.83
C PRO A 37 4.32 20.78 17.62
N ALA A 38 3.57 21.65 16.94
CA ALA A 38 4.14 22.52 15.92
C ALA A 38 4.97 23.60 16.64
N SER A 39 6.24 23.30 16.88
CA SER A 39 7.16 24.15 17.63
C SER A 39 8.20 24.78 16.71
N PRO A 40 8.59 26.05 16.93
CA PRO A 40 9.72 26.67 16.25
C PRO A 40 11.04 25.89 16.40
N LEU A 41 11.15 25.03 17.41
CA LEU A 41 12.31 24.15 17.64
C LEU A 41 12.59 23.18 16.48
N PHE A 42 11.59 22.92 15.63
CA PHE A 42 11.73 22.03 14.46
C PHE A 42 11.94 22.80 13.14
N LEU A 43 12.15 24.12 13.21
CA LEU A 43 12.50 24.93 12.05
C LEU A 43 14.01 24.83 11.77
N PRO A 44 14.42 24.62 10.51
CA PRO A 44 15.81 24.81 10.12
C PRO A 44 16.29 26.22 10.51
N CYS A 45 17.52 26.34 11.05
CA CYS A 45 18.08 27.62 11.52
C CYS A 45 18.10 28.73 10.44
N ASP A 46 18.13 28.34 9.16
CA ASP A 46 18.20 29.25 7.99
C ASP A 46 16.90 29.33 7.18
N SER A 47 15.75 29.07 7.82
CA SER A 47 14.44 29.08 7.16
C SER A 47 14.10 30.46 6.58
N ARG A 48 14.24 30.63 5.26
CA ARG A 48 13.69 31.80 4.55
C ARG A 48 12.35 31.44 3.93
N THR A 49 11.36 32.32 4.07
CA THR A 49 10.08 32.20 3.38
C THR A 49 10.28 32.54 1.91
N SER A 50 10.03 31.57 1.03
CA SER A 50 9.97 31.80 -0.42
C SER A 50 8.51 31.95 -0.86
N PRO A 51 8.20 32.90 -1.75
CA PRO A 51 6.86 32.96 -2.34
C PRO A 51 6.59 31.68 -3.12
N ALA A 52 5.38 31.12 -2.96
CA ALA A 52 4.95 29.98 -3.74
C ALA A 52 4.48 30.43 -5.13
N SER A 53 4.58 29.54 -6.12
CA SER A 53 4.00 29.81 -7.44
C SER A 53 2.47 29.84 -7.35
N GLU A 54 1.83 30.57 -8.26
CA GLU A 54 0.37 30.67 -8.27
C GLU A 54 -0.30 29.31 -8.49
N GLU A 55 0.34 28.44 -9.28
CA GLU A 55 -0.08 27.06 -9.58
C GLU A 55 -0.13 26.23 -8.29
N ALA A 56 0.94 26.31 -7.49
CA ALA A 56 1.04 25.59 -6.22
C ALA A 56 -0.02 26.10 -5.22
N ILE A 57 -0.27 27.41 -5.21
CA ILE A 57 -1.33 28.01 -4.39
C ILE A 57 -2.72 27.55 -4.86
N ARG A 58 -2.98 27.51 -6.18
CA ARG A 58 -4.25 27.01 -6.75
C ARG A 58 -4.50 25.56 -6.38
N LEU A 59 -3.47 24.71 -6.49
CA LEU A 59 -3.54 23.30 -6.09
C LEU A 59 -3.84 23.16 -4.60
N ALA A 60 -3.13 23.91 -3.75
CA ALA A 60 -3.33 23.90 -2.30
C ALA A 60 -4.73 24.37 -1.87
N LYS A 61 -5.26 25.42 -2.53
CA LYS A 61 -6.64 25.90 -2.33
C LYS A 61 -7.65 24.81 -2.69
N THR A 62 -7.52 24.21 -3.87
CA THR A 62 -8.43 23.15 -4.35
C THR A 62 -8.38 21.91 -3.44
N ALA A 63 -7.20 21.53 -2.96
CA ALA A 63 -7.03 20.45 -2.01
C ALA A 63 -7.67 20.75 -0.63
N THR A 64 -7.59 22.00 -0.18
CA THR A 64 -8.23 22.45 1.07
C THR A 64 -9.75 22.45 0.94
N GLN A 65 -10.29 22.88 -0.21
CA GLN A 65 -11.72 22.78 -0.51
C GLN A 65 -12.22 21.33 -0.42
N LEU A 66 -11.47 20.37 -1.00
CA LEU A 66 -11.82 18.95 -0.90
C LEU A 66 -11.87 18.43 0.54
N LEU A 67 -10.98 18.90 1.42
CA LEU A 67 -10.99 18.52 2.84
C LEU A 67 -12.17 19.13 3.61
N ALA A 68 -12.70 20.26 3.13
CA ALA A 68 -13.81 20.97 3.76
C ALA A 68 -15.19 20.46 3.28
N LEU A 69 -15.24 19.65 2.21
CA LEU A 69 -16.48 19.05 1.76
C LEU A 69 -16.99 18.01 2.78
N GLU A 70 -18.29 18.02 3.02
CA GLU A 70 -18.97 17.01 3.82
C GLU A 70 -18.88 15.62 3.18
N GLU A 71 -18.99 14.59 4.01
CA GLU A 71 -18.98 13.21 3.55
C GLU A 71 -20.15 12.95 2.59
N ALA A 72 -19.83 12.74 1.32
CA ALA A 72 -20.81 12.53 0.28
C ALA A 72 -20.47 11.30 -0.55
N GLN A 73 -21.51 10.62 -1.04
CA GLN A 73 -21.32 9.52 -1.97
C GLN A 73 -20.66 10.00 -3.27
N SER A 74 -19.68 9.22 -3.73
CA SER A 74 -18.99 9.48 -4.99
C SER A 74 -19.98 9.40 -6.18
N PRO A 75 -19.85 10.26 -7.20
CA PRO A 75 -20.70 10.22 -8.41
C PRO A 75 -20.77 8.86 -9.10
N GLY A 76 -19.78 7.98 -8.90
CA GLY A 76 -19.66 6.69 -9.56
C GLY A 76 -18.95 6.78 -10.92
N TYR A 77 -18.45 5.65 -11.43
CA TYR A 77 -17.55 5.64 -12.58
C TYR A 77 -18.17 6.16 -13.88
N GLY A 78 -19.45 5.89 -14.15
CA GLY A 78 -20.13 6.38 -15.34
C GLY A 78 -20.23 7.91 -15.36
N ARG A 79 -20.60 8.49 -14.22
CA ARG A 79 -20.73 9.94 -14.03
C ARG A 79 -19.38 10.66 -14.14
N TRP A 80 -18.35 10.13 -13.48
CA TRP A 80 -16.98 10.62 -13.65
C TRP A 80 -16.51 10.55 -15.11
N THR A 81 -16.78 9.44 -15.79
CA THR A 81 -16.44 9.30 -17.22
C THR A 81 -17.05 10.43 -18.05
N ASN A 82 -18.30 10.78 -17.79
CA ASN A 82 -18.99 11.83 -18.53
C ASN A 82 -18.48 13.24 -18.19
N LEU A 83 -18.12 13.51 -16.93
CA LEU A 83 -17.43 14.77 -16.58
C LEU A 83 -16.11 14.90 -17.37
N TYR A 84 -15.24 13.90 -17.32
CA TYR A 84 -13.94 13.98 -17.97
C TYR A 84 -14.05 14.08 -19.50
N ARG A 85 -15.01 13.38 -20.12
CA ARG A 85 -15.31 13.55 -21.55
C ARG A 85 -15.76 14.95 -21.89
N TYR A 86 -16.53 15.58 -21.01
CA TYR A 86 -16.97 16.95 -21.18
C TYR A 86 -15.80 17.92 -21.05
N LEU A 87 -14.95 17.78 -20.03
CA LEU A 87 -13.72 18.56 -19.89
C LEU A 87 -12.81 18.44 -21.13
N ALA A 88 -12.69 17.24 -21.71
CA ALA A 88 -11.95 17.05 -22.96
C ALA A 88 -12.62 17.72 -24.18
N THR A 89 -13.94 17.88 -24.16
CA THR A 89 -14.67 18.57 -25.24
C THR A 89 -14.45 20.07 -25.12
N GLU A 90 -14.56 20.61 -23.91
CA GLU A 90 -14.37 22.03 -23.60
C GLU A 90 -12.96 22.51 -23.93
N CYS A 91 -11.93 21.71 -23.64
CA CYS A 91 -10.55 22.06 -23.97
C CYS A 91 -10.13 21.72 -25.41
N GLY A 92 -11.06 21.32 -26.28
CA GLY A 92 -10.80 21.01 -27.69
C GLY A 92 -10.04 19.68 -27.93
N ALA A 93 -9.86 18.87 -26.90
CA ALA A 93 -9.12 17.61 -26.94
C ALA A 93 -9.95 16.40 -27.40
N ARG A 94 -11.12 16.61 -28.01
CA ARG A 94 -12.03 15.52 -28.40
C ARG A 94 -12.38 15.56 -29.89
N ARG A 95 -12.21 14.43 -30.57
CA ARG A 95 -12.67 14.20 -31.96
C ARG A 95 -13.65 13.03 -31.96
N GLY A 96 -14.95 13.33 -31.96
CA GLY A 96 -16.01 12.32 -31.86
C GLY A 96 -15.94 11.52 -30.55
N ARG A 97 -15.59 10.23 -30.62
CA ARG A 97 -15.39 9.35 -29.45
C ARG A 97 -13.94 9.24 -29.00
N GLN A 98 -12.98 9.77 -29.76
CA GLN A 98 -11.57 9.72 -29.42
C GLN A 98 -11.17 10.97 -28.61
N VAL A 99 -10.32 10.74 -27.60
CA VAL A 99 -9.71 11.79 -26.79
C VAL A 99 -8.24 11.90 -27.21
N ARG A 100 -7.80 13.12 -27.54
CA ARG A 100 -6.41 13.49 -27.81
C ARG A 100 -5.75 13.83 -26.48
N ALA A 101 -5.13 12.86 -25.84
CA ALA A 101 -4.52 13.08 -24.52
C ALA A 101 -3.31 14.01 -24.58
N GLU A 102 -2.69 14.17 -25.75
CA GLU A 102 -1.57 15.07 -26.00
C GLU A 102 -1.96 16.52 -25.71
N VAL A 103 -3.14 16.95 -26.20
CA VAL A 103 -3.67 18.31 -25.97
C VAL A 103 -3.94 18.59 -24.50
N ILE A 104 -4.43 17.58 -23.77
CA ILE A 104 -4.70 17.70 -22.33
C ILE A 104 -3.38 17.74 -21.56
N TRP A 105 -2.41 16.95 -22.01
CA TRP A 105 -1.10 16.88 -21.39
C TRP A 105 -0.29 18.16 -21.57
N GLU A 106 -0.34 18.78 -22.75
CA GLU A 106 0.23 20.10 -23.01
C GLU A 106 -0.31 21.14 -22.01
N LYS A 107 -1.63 21.18 -21.78
CA LYS A 107 -2.25 22.07 -20.78
C LYS A 107 -1.78 21.80 -19.34
N ILE A 108 -1.51 20.54 -19.02
CA ILE A 108 -0.95 20.18 -17.69
C ILE A 108 0.50 20.64 -17.59
N LEU A 109 1.29 20.50 -18.65
CA LEU A 109 2.69 20.95 -18.68
C LEU A 109 2.83 22.48 -18.68
N GLU A 110 1.85 23.20 -19.23
CA GLU A 110 1.76 24.67 -19.15
C GLU A 110 1.50 25.15 -17.71
N SER A 111 0.85 24.33 -16.88
CA SER A 111 0.41 24.69 -15.52
C SER A 111 1.18 24.00 -14.40
N HIS A 112 2.00 22.99 -14.67
CA HIS A 112 2.77 22.27 -13.66
C HIS A 112 4.16 21.95 -14.19
N CYS A 113 5.20 22.27 -13.41
CA CYS A 113 6.56 22.00 -13.85
C CYS A 113 6.87 20.50 -13.86
N ARG A 114 7.68 20.05 -14.84
CA ARG A 114 8.02 18.64 -15.02
C ARG A 114 8.67 18.01 -13.79
N ASN A 115 9.59 18.71 -13.14
CA ASN A 115 10.27 18.20 -11.94
C ASN A 115 9.27 17.88 -10.83
N TRP A 116 8.26 18.74 -10.63
CA TRP A 116 7.23 18.53 -9.63
C TRP A 116 6.32 17.32 -9.97
N LEU A 117 5.97 17.14 -11.24
CA LEU A 117 5.22 15.97 -11.71
C LEU A 117 5.98 14.66 -11.49
N THR A 118 7.31 14.67 -11.66
CA THR A 118 8.19 13.51 -11.40
C THR A 118 8.23 13.18 -9.92
N THR A 119 8.51 14.18 -9.06
CA THR A 119 8.54 14.01 -7.59
C THR A 119 7.23 13.46 -7.05
N ASN A 120 6.10 13.84 -7.67
CA ASN A 120 4.79 13.36 -7.26
C ASN A 120 4.35 12.04 -7.92
N GLY A 121 5.19 11.43 -8.76
CA GLY A 121 4.92 10.13 -9.40
C GLY A 121 3.79 10.17 -10.42
N LEU A 122 3.66 11.28 -11.14
CA LEU A 122 2.61 11.51 -12.14
C LEU A 122 3.15 11.41 -13.57
N LEU A 123 4.45 11.61 -13.74
CA LEU A 123 5.18 11.33 -14.98
C LEU A 123 5.44 9.83 -15.13
N SER A 124 5.51 9.37 -16.38
CA SER A 124 5.82 8.00 -16.78
C SER A 124 6.85 8.05 -17.91
N HIS A 125 7.46 6.90 -18.26
CA HIS A 125 8.38 6.84 -19.40
C HIS A 125 7.70 7.18 -20.75
N GLU A 126 6.38 7.00 -20.83
CA GLU A 126 5.56 7.37 -21.98
C GLU A 126 4.80 8.68 -21.68
N GLU A 127 4.88 9.64 -22.60
CA GLU A 127 4.12 10.89 -22.56
C GLU A 127 3.10 10.91 -23.72
N PRO A 128 1.79 11.14 -23.46
CA PRO A 128 1.16 11.38 -22.16
C PRO A 128 1.07 10.12 -21.28
N PRO A 129 1.10 10.24 -19.94
CA PRO A 129 1.05 9.10 -19.05
C PRO A 129 -0.20 8.21 -19.26
N PRO A 130 -0.09 6.86 -19.19
CA PRO A 130 -1.21 5.95 -19.45
C PRO A 130 -2.43 6.18 -18.54
N TRP A 131 -2.21 6.71 -17.33
CA TRP A 131 -3.29 7.02 -16.41
C TRP A 131 -4.19 8.17 -16.92
N LEU A 132 -3.63 9.15 -17.64
CA LEU A 132 -4.37 10.29 -18.17
C LEU A 132 -5.35 9.82 -19.24
N LEU A 133 -4.86 9.02 -20.18
CA LEU A 133 -5.69 8.36 -21.19
C LEU A 133 -6.77 7.49 -20.56
N ALA A 134 -6.43 6.73 -19.51
CA ALA A 134 -7.40 5.89 -18.80
C ALA A 134 -8.52 6.72 -18.13
N MET A 135 -8.17 7.86 -17.55
CA MET A 135 -9.09 8.78 -16.88
C MET A 135 -10.10 9.39 -17.87
N PHE A 136 -9.64 9.86 -19.03
CA PHE A 136 -10.52 10.53 -19.99
C PHE A 136 -11.34 9.60 -20.90
N ARG A 137 -11.02 8.30 -20.98
CA ARG A 137 -11.77 7.34 -21.82
C ARG A 137 -12.99 6.73 -21.12
N LYS A 138 -12.75 5.92 -20.08
CA LYS A 138 -13.75 5.23 -19.26
C LYS A 138 -13.15 4.92 -17.90
N HIS A 139 -13.74 5.46 -16.84
CA HIS A 139 -13.36 5.12 -15.48
C HIS A 139 -13.71 3.65 -15.23
N ARG A 140 -12.68 2.84 -14.97
CA ARG A 140 -12.81 1.42 -14.59
C ARG A 140 -12.29 1.15 -13.17
N LYS A 141 -11.65 2.16 -12.56
CA LYS A 141 -11.03 2.14 -11.24
C LYS A 141 -11.08 3.56 -10.66
N GLY A 142 -10.81 3.68 -9.36
CA GLY A 142 -10.54 4.98 -8.75
C GLY A 142 -9.18 5.53 -9.19
N PHE A 143 -9.10 6.85 -9.33
CA PHE A 143 -7.86 7.59 -9.52
C PHE A 143 -7.50 8.34 -8.24
N SER A 144 -6.23 8.73 -8.08
CA SER A 144 -5.81 9.44 -6.88
C SER A 144 -6.38 10.86 -6.86
N ALA A 145 -6.59 11.42 -5.66
CA ALA A 145 -7.03 12.80 -5.52
C ALA A 145 -6.11 13.78 -6.26
N LEU A 146 -4.80 13.54 -6.22
CA LEU A 146 -3.82 14.38 -6.92
C LEU A 146 -3.99 14.34 -8.45
N GLN A 147 -4.29 13.17 -9.02
CA GLN A 147 -4.58 13.06 -10.46
C GLN A 147 -5.82 13.87 -10.85
N HIS A 148 -6.86 13.85 -10.01
CA HIS A 148 -8.05 14.69 -10.21
C HIS A 148 -7.72 16.18 -10.09
N LEU A 149 -7.04 16.59 -9.02
CA LEU A 149 -6.69 17.98 -8.71
C LEU A 149 -5.87 18.66 -9.81
N ILE A 150 -4.92 17.94 -10.41
CA ILE A 150 -4.08 18.50 -11.48
C ILE A 150 -4.93 18.76 -12.71
N VAL A 151 -5.76 17.79 -13.11
CA VAL A 151 -6.64 18.00 -14.28
C VAL A 151 -7.58 19.17 -14.04
N TRP A 152 -8.16 19.28 -12.85
CA TRP A 152 -9.07 20.38 -12.53
C TRP A 152 -8.37 21.73 -12.55
N THR A 153 -7.23 21.84 -11.88
CA THR A 153 -6.48 23.11 -11.81
C THR A 153 -5.87 23.51 -13.15
N SER A 154 -5.54 22.57 -14.03
CA SER A 154 -5.03 22.82 -15.39
C SER A 154 -6.13 23.17 -16.40
N LEU A 155 -7.28 22.49 -16.37
CA LEU A 155 -8.33 22.71 -17.38
C LEU A 155 -9.32 23.81 -16.99
N ARG A 156 -9.56 24.01 -15.70
CA ARG A 156 -10.49 25.02 -15.17
C ARG A 156 -9.89 25.70 -13.94
N PRO A 157 -8.86 26.54 -14.15
CA PRO A 157 -8.21 27.24 -13.05
C PRO A 157 -9.22 28.09 -12.27
N GLY A 158 -9.26 27.92 -10.94
CA GLY A 158 -10.11 28.69 -10.05
C GLY A 158 -11.51 28.11 -9.78
N GLN A 159 -11.96 27.08 -10.51
CA GLN A 159 -13.24 26.45 -10.20
C GLN A 159 -13.19 25.71 -8.86
N HIS A 160 -14.26 25.82 -8.07
CA HIS A 160 -14.36 25.17 -6.78
C HIS A 160 -14.51 23.65 -6.91
N ALA A 161 -13.73 22.87 -6.13
CA ALA A 161 -13.72 21.40 -6.22
C ALA A 161 -15.12 20.77 -6.00
N GLY A 162 -15.91 21.36 -5.09
CA GLY A 162 -17.28 20.93 -4.81
C GLY A 162 -18.22 21.08 -6.00
N GLU A 163 -18.06 22.14 -6.81
CA GLU A 163 -18.88 22.37 -7.99
C GLU A 163 -18.59 21.34 -9.08
N LEU A 164 -17.32 21.00 -9.30
CA LEU A 164 -16.90 19.94 -10.22
C LEU A 164 -17.46 18.57 -9.83
N ILE A 165 -17.48 18.27 -8.54
CA ILE A 165 -18.11 17.05 -8.01
C ILE A 165 -19.64 17.10 -8.20
N GLY A 166 -20.26 18.25 -7.95
CA GLY A 166 -21.68 18.49 -8.24
C GLY A 166 -22.02 18.27 -9.71
N GLU A 167 -21.21 18.81 -10.61
CA GLU A 167 -21.30 18.64 -12.06
C GLU A 167 -21.16 17.18 -12.49
N ALA A 168 -20.29 16.42 -11.83
CA ALA A 168 -20.22 14.98 -12.04
C ALA A 168 -21.53 14.30 -11.61
N LYS A 169 -22.11 14.68 -10.46
CA LYS A 169 -23.35 14.08 -9.96
C LYS A 169 -24.55 14.33 -10.89
N THR A 170 -24.65 15.53 -11.48
CA THR A 170 -25.76 15.90 -12.38
C THR A 170 -25.63 15.29 -13.77
N ARG A 171 -24.41 14.95 -14.20
CA ARG A 171 -24.20 14.23 -15.46
C ARG A 171 -24.74 12.82 -15.34
N GLN A 172 -25.84 12.57 -16.06
CA GLN A 172 -26.35 11.22 -16.24
C GLN A 172 -25.21 10.36 -16.80
N ALA A 173 -24.97 9.21 -16.19
CA ALA A 173 -24.09 8.22 -16.79
C ALA A 173 -24.78 7.78 -18.09
N ASP A 174 -24.06 7.81 -19.21
CA ASP A 174 -24.55 7.19 -20.44
C ASP A 174 -24.98 5.77 -20.06
N VAL A 175 -26.25 5.45 -20.31
CA VAL A 175 -26.72 4.06 -20.22
C VAL A 175 -25.76 3.27 -21.08
N SER A 176 -25.02 2.35 -20.44
CA SER A 176 -23.90 1.71 -21.11
C SER A 176 -24.42 1.05 -22.38
N PRO A 177 -23.80 1.27 -23.56
CA PRO A 177 -24.20 0.55 -24.78
C PRO A 177 -24.04 -0.98 -24.62
N ASP A 178 -23.40 -1.45 -23.54
CA ASP A 178 -23.43 -2.85 -23.11
C ASP A 178 -24.84 -3.39 -22.80
N GLN A 179 -25.87 -2.57 -22.56
CA GLN A 179 -27.24 -3.07 -22.46
C GLN A 179 -27.85 -3.44 -23.82
N PHE A 180 -27.28 -2.96 -24.93
CA PHE A 180 -27.76 -3.22 -26.29
C PHE A 180 -26.60 -3.56 -27.24
N ALA A 181 -25.68 -4.45 -26.84
CA ALA A 181 -24.99 -5.22 -27.86
C ALA A 181 -26.06 -6.05 -28.57
N ARG A 182 -26.62 -5.54 -29.68
CA ARG A 182 -27.60 -6.27 -30.51
C ARG A 182 -27.01 -7.63 -30.77
N GLN A 183 -27.62 -8.67 -30.23
CA GLN A 183 -27.19 -10.03 -30.47
C GLN A 183 -27.32 -10.26 -31.97
N LEU A 184 -26.22 -10.63 -32.61
CA LEU A 184 -26.28 -10.98 -34.02
C LEU A 184 -27.07 -12.29 -34.16
N PRO A 185 -28.03 -12.38 -35.08
CA PRO A 185 -28.76 -13.62 -35.30
C PRO A 185 -27.75 -14.72 -35.69
N ALA A 186 -27.83 -15.86 -35.01
CA ALA A 186 -27.06 -17.05 -35.33
C ALA A 186 -27.92 -18.01 -36.16
N ARG A 187 -27.29 -18.81 -37.03
CA ARG A 187 -28.00 -19.89 -37.72
C ARG A 187 -28.42 -20.95 -36.70
N ALA A 188 -29.55 -21.61 -36.95
CA ALA A 188 -30.03 -22.70 -36.11
C ALA A 188 -28.92 -23.75 -35.88
N GLY A 189 -28.72 -24.16 -34.62
CA GLY A 189 -27.70 -25.14 -34.23
C GLY A 189 -26.29 -24.59 -33.95
N GLN A 190 -25.90 -23.46 -34.55
CA GLN A 190 -24.56 -22.88 -34.32
C GLN A 190 -24.35 -22.47 -32.87
N THR A 191 -25.36 -21.85 -32.25
CA THR A 191 -25.28 -21.44 -30.84
C THR A 191 -25.00 -22.62 -29.93
N GLN A 192 -25.69 -23.75 -30.13
CA GLN A 192 -25.50 -24.93 -29.29
C GLN A 192 -24.11 -25.55 -29.48
N MET A 193 -23.60 -25.58 -30.71
CA MET A 193 -22.23 -26.03 -31.01
C MET A 193 -21.18 -25.18 -30.29
N TYR A 194 -21.29 -23.84 -30.35
CA TYR A 194 -20.36 -22.97 -29.65
C TYR A 194 -20.50 -23.07 -28.13
N ARG A 195 -21.72 -23.27 -27.60
CA ARG A 195 -21.94 -23.54 -26.17
C ARG A 195 -21.21 -24.81 -25.71
N THR A 196 -21.30 -25.90 -26.47
CA THR A 196 -20.62 -27.16 -26.12
C THR A 196 -19.10 -27.03 -26.19
N LEU A 197 -18.59 -26.38 -27.25
CA LEU A 197 -17.14 -26.10 -27.38
C LEU A 197 -16.62 -25.26 -26.21
N TRP A 198 -17.39 -24.24 -25.79
CA TRP A 198 -17.01 -23.40 -24.66
C TRP A 198 -17.00 -24.16 -23.34
N LEU A 199 -18.01 -25.00 -23.08
CA LEU A 199 -18.06 -25.81 -21.87
C LEU A 199 -16.90 -26.81 -21.79
N GLN A 200 -16.55 -27.45 -22.92
CA GLN A 200 -15.37 -28.33 -23.01
C GLN A 200 -14.07 -27.56 -22.73
N ALA A 201 -13.90 -26.38 -23.32
CA ALA A 201 -12.73 -25.54 -23.05
C ALA A 201 -12.66 -25.11 -21.57
N LEU A 202 -13.80 -24.83 -20.95
CA LEU A 202 -13.87 -24.53 -19.51
C LEU A 202 -13.51 -25.74 -18.64
N ASP A 203 -13.92 -26.95 -19.03
CA ASP A 203 -13.59 -28.19 -18.30
C ASP A 203 -12.11 -28.56 -18.43
N ASN A 204 -11.52 -28.40 -19.63
CA ASN A 204 -10.12 -28.70 -19.89
C ASN A 204 -9.16 -27.72 -19.18
N HIS A 205 -9.54 -26.45 -19.06
CA HIS A 205 -8.63 -25.39 -18.57
C HIS A 205 -9.03 -24.78 -17.22
N GLY A 206 -10.12 -25.25 -16.61
CA GLY A 206 -10.52 -24.91 -15.24
C GLY A 206 -10.99 -23.47 -15.00
N GLY A 207 -11.15 -22.65 -16.06
CA GLY A 207 -11.68 -21.29 -15.96
C GLY A 207 -11.65 -20.48 -17.25
N ALA A 208 -12.51 -19.46 -17.33
CA ALA A 208 -12.73 -18.65 -18.54
C ALA A 208 -11.49 -17.87 -19.01
N LYS A 209 -10.54 -17.55 -18.12
CA LYS A 209 -9.28 -16.90 -18.51
C LYS A 209 -8.35 -17.89 -19.22
N ALA A 210 -8.13 -19.06 -18.60
CA ALA A 210 -7.28 -20.10 -19.16
C ALA A 210 -7.87 -20.67 -20.45
N ALA A 211 -9.19 -20.90 -20.49
CA ALA A 211 -9.87 -21.36 -21.70
C ALA A 211 -9.68 -20.41 -22.90
N ARG A 212 -9.73 -19.08 -22.67
CA ARG A 212 -9.44 -18.10 -23.74
C ARG A 212 -7.99 -18.13 -24.20
N GLN A 213 -7.05 -18.29 -23.28
CA GLN A 213 -5.61 -18.29 -23.62
C GLN A 213 -5.19 -19.56 -24.37
N ASN A 214 -5.91 -20.67 -24.19
CA ASN A 214 -5.63 -21.95 -24.81
C ASN A 214 -6.57 -22.23 -26.00
N GLY A 215 -6.74 -21.25 -26.89
CA GLY A 215 -7.47 -21.42 -28.16
C GLY A 215 -9.00 -21.29 -28.10
N GLY A 216 -9.59 -20.97 -26.94
CA GLY A 216 -11.02 -20.70 -26.80
C GLY A 216 -11.44 -19.25 -27.08
N ASP A 217 -10.52 -18.39 -27.53
CA ASP A 217 -10.76 -16.97 -27.74
C ASP A 217 -11.78 -16.69 -28.87
N ALA A 218 -11.68 -17.40 -29.99
CA ALA A 218 -12.62 -17.28 -31.11
C ALA A 218 -14.03 -17.72 -30.72
N CYS A 219 -14.14 -18.84 -29.98
CA CYS A 219 -15.41 -19.35 -29.44
C CYS A 219 -16.03 -18.36 -28.45
N TYR A 220 -15.23 -17.81 -27.53
CA TYR A 220 -15.68 -16.77 -26.60
C TYR A 220 -16.16 -15.52 -27.34
N ALA A 221 -15.40 -15.04 -28.32
CA ALA A 221 -15.74 -13.84 -29.07
C ALA A 221 -17.02 -14.02 -29.90
N TRP A 222 -17.27 -15.22 -30.43
CA TRP A 222 -18.51 -15.57 -31.11
C TRP A 222 -19.70 -15.55 -30.13
N LEU A 223 -19.60 -16.30 -29.02
CA LEU A 223 -20.67 -16.34 -28.01
C LEU A 223 -20.95 -14.97 -27.39
N TYR A 224 -19.95 -14.11 -27.23
CA TYR A 224 -20.15 -12.75 -26.73
C TYR A 224 -21.03 -11.90 -27.67
N ARG A 225 -21.00 -12.15 -28.99
CA ARG A 225 -21.76 -11.41 -29.99
C ARG A 225 -23.14 -12.02 -30.28
N HIS A 226 -23.27 -13.34 -30.12
CA HIS A 226 -24.48 -14.09 -30.50
C HIS A 226 -25.30 -14.58 -29.32
N ASP A 227 -24.71 -14.77 -28.14
CA ASP A 227 -25.37 -15.36 -26.96
C ASP A 227 -24.70 -14.94 -25.63
N ARG A 228 -24.60 -13.62 -25.44
CA ARG A 228 -23.87 -13.03 -24.32
C ARG A 228 -24.42 -13.42 -22.96
N HIS A 229 -25.75 -13.49 -22.83
CA HIS A 229 -26.40 -13.76 -21.55
C HIS A 229 -26.03 -15.15 -21.04
N TRP A 230 -26.12 -16.16 -21.92
CA TRP A 230 -25.69 -17.51 -21.58
C TRP A 230 -24.20 -17.57 -21.25
N LEU A 231 -23.33 -16.92 -22.05
CA LEU A 231 -21.88 -16.92 -21.83
C LEU A 231 -21.51 -16.37 -20.45
N MET A 232 -22.12 -15.25 -20.05
CA MET A 232 -21.86 -14.64 -18.75
C MET A 232 -22.35 -15.55 -17.61
N ALA A 233 -23.55 -16.13 -17.74
CA ALA A 233 -24.08 -17.07 -16.74
C ALA A 233 -23.21 -18.32 -16.59
N ALA A 234 -22.78 -18.93 -17.70
CA ALA A 234 -21.92 -20.12 -17.71
C ALA A 234 -20.55 -19.84 -17.09
N ASN A 235 -19.95 -18.69 -17.40
CA ASN A 235 -18.67 -18.28 -16.81
C ASN A 235 -18.81 -17.99 -15.31
N GLN A 236 -19.93 -17.36 -14.89
CA GLN A 236 -20.18 -17.04 -13.50
C GLN A 236 -20.42 -18.30 -12.65
N ALA A 237 -21.16 -19.28 -13.16
CA ALA A 237 -21.39 -20.56 -12.50
C ALA A 237 -20.08 -21.35 -12.27
N ARG A 238 -19.06 -21.13 -13.11
CA ARG A 238 -17.75 -21.80 -13.03
C ARG A 238 -16.64 -20.90 -12.49
N GLN A 239 -16.97 -19.78 -11.83
CA GLN A 239 -16.02 -18.95 -11.10
C GLN A 239 -15.44 -19.74 -9.92
N ARG A 240 -14.37 -20.51 -10.15
CA ARG A 240 -13.49 -20.95 -9.05
C ARG A 240 -12.73 -19.73 -8.57
N ARG A 241 -12.89 -19.38 -7.29
CA ARG A 241 -11.97 -18.46 -6.60
C ARG A 241 -10.59 -19.11 -6.59
N GLN A 242 -9.79 -18.86 -7.63
CA GLN A 242 -8.35 -19.06 -7.52
C GLN A 242 -7.83 -17.98 -6.57
N GLY A 243 -7.83 -18.27 -5.27
CA GLY A 243 -7.00 -17.53 -4.34
C GLY A 243 -5.54 -17.72 -4.77
N ASN A 244 -4.75 -16.66 -4.70
CA ASN A 244 -3.32 -16.61 -5.10
C ASN A 244 -2.38 -17.59 -4.37
N ASN A 245 -2.89 -18.57 -3.61
CA ASN A 245 -2.12 -19.34 -2.65
C ASN A 245 -1.92 -20.83 -3.04
N SER A 246 -2.39 -21.28 -4.21
CA SER A 246 -2.35 -22.72 -4.55
C SER A 246 -0.99 -23.25 -5.01
N HIS A 247 0.06 -22.41 -5.08
CA HIS A 247 1.37 -22.82 -5.61
C HIS A 247 2.55 -22.45 -4.69
N ILE A 248 2.32 -22.33 -3.38
CA ILE A 248 3.43 -22.12 -2.43
C ILE A 248 3.93 -23.49 -1.96
N ASP A 249 5.13 -23.88 -2.39
CA ASP A 249 5.84 -25.03 -1.81
C ASP A 249 6.34 -24.70 -0.41
N TRP A 250 5.51 -25.05 0.58
CA TRP A 250 5.80 -24.83 1.99
C TRP A 250 7.04 -25.57 2.49
N ARG A 251 7.34 -26.77 1.96
CA ARG A 251 8.52 -27.54 2.37
C ARG A 251 9.81 -26.88 1.89
N ALA A 252 9.84 -26.39 0.65
CA ALA A 252 10.98 -25.64 0.15
C ALA A 252 11.18 -24.32 0.91
N ARG A 253 10.09 -23.62 1.20
CA ARG A 253 10.11 -22.38 1.97
C ARG A 253 10.61 -22.60 3.40
N ASP A 254 10.13 -23.64 4.08
CA ASP A 254 10.54 -24.00 5.44
C ASP A 254 12.06 -24.25 5.52
N ARG A 255 12.60 -25.06 4.60
CA ARG A 255 14.05 -25.31 4.51
C ARG A 255 14.87 -24.05 4.26
N LYS A 256 14.37 -23.12 3.45
CA LYS A 256 15.08 -21.85 3.16
C LYS A 256 15.10 -20.95 4.40
N LEU A 257 13.96 -20.82 5.07
CA LEU A 257 13.82 -19.93 6.22
C LEU A 257 14.54 -20.46 7.46
N VAL A 258 14.51 -21.77 7.72
CA VAL A 258 15.24 -22.33 8.88
C VAL A 258 16.75 -22.13 8.76
N ARG A 259 17.32 -22.19 7.55
CA ARG A 259 18.74 -21.86 7.32
C ARG A 259 19.07 -20.40 7.63
N LEU A 260 18.14 -19.49 7.34
CA LEU A 260 18.29 -18.07 7.69
C LEU A 260 18.21 -17.89 9.22
N LEU A 261 17.24 -18.54 9.87
CA LEU A 261 17.10 -18.53 11.33
C LEU A 261 18.34 -19.07 12.04
N ILE A 262 18.92 -20.17 11.56
CA ILE A 262 20.16 -20.74 12.11
C ILE A 262 21.32 -19.75 12.01
N ARG A 263 21.48 -19.06 10.87
CA ARG A 263 22.51 -18.03 10.71
C ARG A 263 22.30 -16.88 11.68
N LEU A 264 21.08 -16.32 11.72
CA LEU A 264 20.72 -15.26 12.67
C LEU A 264 20.96 -15.67 14.13
N GLY A 265 20.67 -16.93 14.48
CA GLY A 265 20.94 -17.47 15.81
C GLY A 265 22.43 -17.44 16.16
N LYS A 266 23.29 -17.91 15.25
CA LYS A 266 24.74 -17.92 15.42
C LYS A 266 25.32 -16.50 15.48
N ASP A 267 24.92 -15.64 14.54
CA ASP A 267 25.42 -14.27 14.45
C ASP A 267 25.04 -13.42 15.69
N SER A 268 24.00 -13.84 16.43
CA SER A 268 23.55 -13.18 17.66
C SER A 268 23.94 -13.90 18.95
N GLU A 269 24.75 -14.95 18.88
CA GLU A 269 25.08 -15.79 20.04
C GLU A 269 26.03 -15.08 21.01
N ASP A 270 27.04 -14.40 20.47
CA ASP A 270 28.09 -13.75 21.25
C ASP A 270 27.71 -12.33 21.71
N ASP A 271 26.70 -11.70 21.09
CA ASP A 271 26.27 -10.35 21.45
C ASP A 271 25.24 -10.37 22.58
N LEU A 272 25.76 -10.25 23.80
CA LEU A 272 24.94 -10.22 25.02
C LEU A 272 24.15 -8.91 25.18
N THR A 273 24.39 -7.88 24.35
CA THR A 273 23.70 -6.58 24.44
C THR A 273 22.38 -6.54 23.68
N LEU A 274 22.15 -7.53 22.81
CA LEU A 274 20.94 -7.58 21.97
C LEU A 274 19.65 -7.67 22.80
N PRO A 275 18.54 -7.12 22.27
CA PRO A 275 17.23 -7.33 22.87
C PRO A 275 16.89 -8.83 22.95
N ARG A 276 15.88 -9.17 23.74
CA ARG A 276 15.46 -10.56 23.93
C ARG A 276 15.22 -11.25 22.58
N ARG A 277 15.92 -12.35 22.34
CA ARG A 277 15.80 -13.21 21.15
C ARG A 277 14.54 -14.08 21.24
N SER A 278 13.39 -13.42 21.37
CA SER A 278 12.08 -14.04 21.43
C SER A 278 11.66 -14.61 20.06
N ARG A 279 10.62 -15.44 20.03
CA ARG A 279 10.01 -15.91 18.78
C ARG A 279 9.69 -14.75 17.83
N ASN A 280 9.09 -13.69 18.36
CA ASN A 280 8.75 -12.51 17.58
C ASN A 280 10.01 -11.80 17.08
N TRP A 281 11.06 -11.69 17.90
CA TRP A 281 12.33 -11.09 17.47
C TRP A 281 12.90 -11.81 16.25
N PHE A 282 12.99 -13.15 16.28
CA PHE A 282 13.42 -13.95 15.12
C PHE A 282 12.51 -13.75 13.90
N LEU A 283 11.19 -13.71 14.09
CA LEU A 283 10.23 -13.50 13.00
C LEU A 283 10.35 -12.11 12.36
N GLN A 284 10.69 -11.06 13.13
CA GLN A 284 10.91 -9.70 12.58
C GLN A 284 12.10 -9.64 11.63
N GLN A 285 13.09 -10.52 11.79
CA GLN A 285 14.28 -10.58 10.93
C GLN A 285 14.00 -11.31 9.59
N LEU A 286 12.82 -11.92 9.43
CA LEU A 286 12.47 -12.69 8.23
C LEU A 286 11.64 -11.86 7.22
N PRO A 287 11.80 -12.12 5.91
CA PRO A 287 10.97 -11.47 4.89
C PRO A 287 9.52 -11.96 4.98
N HIS A 288 8.56 -11.05 4.76
CA HIS A 288 7.12 -11.35 4.78
C HIS A 288 6.62 -11.97 6.10
N ARG A 289 7.01 -11.40 7.25
CA ARG A 289 6.69 -11.88 8.61
C ARG A 289 5.25 -12.37 8.80
N ALA A 290 4.26 -11.59 8.32
CA ALA A 290 2.84 -11.89 8.54
C ALA A 290 2.43 -13.20 7.84
N SER A 291 2.93 -13.43 6.62
CA SER A 291 2.69 -14.67 5.89
C SER A 291 3.30 -15.87 6.63
N ILE A 292 4.49 -15.69 7.20
CA ILE A 292 5.19 -16.76 7.93
C ILE A 292 4.43 -17.10 9.20
N GLU A 293 4.10 -16.09 10.01
CA GLU A 293 3.39 -16.24 11.28
C GLU A 293 2.05 -16.97 11.12
N HIS A 294 1.27 -16.62 10.10
CA HIS A 294 -0.01 -17.29 9.81
C HIS A 294 0.12 -18.74 9.31
N HIS A 295 1.29 -19.16 8.84
CA HIS A 295 1.49 -20.48 8.22
C HIS A 295 2.59 -21.31 8.91
N LEU A 296 2.96 -20.96 10.14
CA LEU A 296 3.99 -21.70 10.91
C LEU A 296 3.64 -23.19 11.09
N ASP A 297 2.36 -23.53 11.11
CA ASP A 297 1.91 -24.93 11.18
C ASP A 297 2.30 -25.76 9.95
N GLN A 298 2.53 -25.11 8.81
CA GLN A 298 2.98 -25.75 7.57
C GLN A 298 4.52 -25.75 7.43
N MET A 299 5.24 -25.20 8.42
CA MET A 299 6.69 -25.03 8.44
C MET A 299 7.30 -25.61 9.73
N PRO A 300 7.29 -26.96 9.88
CA PRO A 300 7.72 -27.64 11.10
C PRO A 300 9.18 -27.36 11.48
N LEU A 301 10.10 -27.15 10.53
CA LEU A 301 11.51 -26.87 10.85
C LEU A 301 11.66 -25.49 11.49
N CYS A 302 11.05 -24.46 10.91
CA CYS A 302 11.02 -23.12 11.50
C CYS A 302 10.32 -23.13 12.88
N ARG A 303 9.20 -23.85 13.02
CA ARG A 303 8.49 -23.98 14.30
C ARG A 303 9.37 -24.62 15.37
N THR A 304 10.06 -25.71 15.05
CA THR A 304 10.98 -26.40 15.98
C THR A 304 12.14 -25.49 16.36
N PHE A 305 12.75 -24.78 15.40
CA PHE A 305 13.79 -23.80 15.70
C PHE A 305 13.30 -22.73 16.68
N LEU A 306 12.17 -22.09 16.39
CA LEU A 306 11.62 -21.02 17.23
C LEU A 306 11.18 -21.52 18.61
N ASN A 307 10.83 -22.80 18.76
CA ASN A 307 10.53 -23.38 20.06
C ASN A 307 11.79 -23.68 20.88
N ARG A 308 12.89 -24.05 20.20
CA ARG A 308 14.14 -24.49 20.82
C ARG A 308 15.08 -23.35 21.17
N TYR A 309 15.18 -22.34 20.33
CA TYR A 309 16.21 -21.29 20.40
C TYR A 309 15.66 -19.92 20.80
N ALA A 310 14.35 -19.75 20.92
CA ALA A 310 13.80 -18.49 21.40
C ALA A 310 13.99 -18.37 22.91
N GLU A 311 14.62 -17.28 23.34
CA GLU A 311 14.85 -17.00 24.76
C GLU A 311 13.51 -16.82 25.49
N SER A 312 13.35 -17.53 26.60
CA SER A 312 12.36 -17.24 27.64
C SER A 312 12.66 -15.90 28.32
N VAL A 313 11.72 -15.42 29.13
CA VAL A 313 11.95 -14.20 29.94
C VAL A 313 13.11 -14.43 30.92
N GLY A 314 13.16 -15.60 31.56
CA GLY A 314 14.21 -15.93 32.53
C GLY A 314 15.59 -16.03 31.90
N GLU A 315 15.74 -16.72 30.77
CA GLU A 315 17.02 -16.82 30.05
C GLU A 315 17.53 -15.42 29.63
N PHE A 316 16.63 -14.55 29.18
CA PHE A 316 17.01 -13.17 28.84
C PHE A 316 17.45 -12.35 30.05
N GLN A 317 16.74 -12.48 31.18
CA GLN A 317 17.12 -11.81 32.42
C GLN A 317 18.50 -12.30 32.92
N ILE A 318 18.75 -13.61 32.84
CA ILE A 318 20.06 -14.20 33.16
C ILE A 318 21.13 -13.65 32.23
N ARG A 319 20.90 -13.62 30.91
CA ARG A 319 21.87 -13.05 29.94
C ARG A 319 22.23 -11.61 30.27
N ARG A 320 21.25 -10.78 30.64
CA ARG A 320 21.49 -9.38 31.05
C ARG A 320 22.31 -9.29 32.33
N LEU A 321 22.04 -10.14 33.32
CA LEU A 321 22.85 -10.23 34.54
C LEU A 321 24.29 -10.63 34.20
N THR A 322 24.47 -11.66 33.38
CA THR A 322 25.79 -12.12 32.94
C THR A 322 26.56 -11.00 32.22
N ALA A 323 25.90 -10.26 31.31
CA ALA A 323 26.52 -9.13 30.63
C ALA A 323 26.95 -8.03 31.61
N ALA A 324 26.12 -7.69 32.59
CA ALA A 324 26.46 -6.71 33.62
C ALA A 324 27.65 -7.15 34.48
N MET A 325 27.69 -8.42 34.89
CA MET A 325 28.80 -8.98 35.67
C MET A 325 30.10 -9.01 34.86
N GLN A 326 30.05 -9.35 33.57
CA GLN A 326 31.24 -9.31 32.70
C GLN A 326 31.78 -7.90 32.54
N GLU A 327 30.91 -6.90 32.41
CA GLU A 327 31.33 -5.50 32.35
C GLU A 327 31.97 -5.04 33.67
N ASP A 328 31.43 -5.46 34.81
CA ASP A 328 32.00 -5.16 36.13
C ASP A 328 33.43 -5.71 36.26
N ILE A 329 33.64 -6.97 35.86
CA ILE A 329 34.97 -7.58 35.79
C ILE A 329 35.90 -6.79 34.87
N ARG A 330 35.40 -6.34 33.71
CA ARG A 330 36.19 -5.59 32.72
C ARG A 330 36.62 -4.21 33.23
N VAL A 331 35.77 -3.54 33.98
CA VAL A 331 36.03 -2.20 34.54
C VAL A 331 36.72 -2.27 35.91
N GLY A 332 36.79 -3.46 36.53
CA GLY A 332 37.37 -3.66 37.86
C GLY A 332 36.46 -3.23 39.00
N ILE A 333 35.15 -3.21 38.77
CA ILE A 333 34.12 -2.89 39.77
C ILE A 333 33.55 -4.21 40.31
N SER A 334 33.19 -4.24 41.59
CA SER A 334 32.40 -5.34 42.17
C SER A 334 31.05 -4.78 42.61
N SER A 335 30.00 -5.01 41.81
CA SER A 335 28.65 -4.60 42.18
C SER A 335 28.01 -5.60 43.14
N ARG A 336 27.31 -5.06 44.15
CA ARG A 336 26.48 -5.87 45.05
C ARG A 336 25.24 -6.37 44.30
N ARG A 337 24.63 -7.45 44.82
CA ARG A 337 23.47 -8.09 44.21
C ARG A 337 22.35 -7.11 43.86
N TRP A 338 21.97 -6.25 44.79
CA TRP A 338 20.88 -5.29 44.59
C TRP A 338 21.22 -4.23 43.52
N GLU A 339 22.50 -3.91 43.31
CA GLU A 339 22.95 -2.97 42.27
C GLU A 339 22.83 -3.60 40.88
N LEU A 340 23.22 -4.87 40.76
CA LEU A 340 23.06 -5.66 39.53
C LEU A 340 21.58 -5.84 39.17
N GLU A 341 20.73 -6.18 40.16
CA GLU A 341 19.28 -6.28 39.99
C GLU A 341 18.70 -4.96 39.46
N LYS A 342 19.10 -3.82 40.05
CA LYS A 342 18.63 -2.48 39.63
C LYS A 342 19.13 -2.10 38.22
N ARG A 343 20.41 -2.30 37.89
CA ARG A 343 20.97 -2.05 36.55
C ARG A 343 20.30 -2.90 35.48
N CYS A 344 19.95 -4.13 35.82
CA CYS A 344 19.24 -5.04 34.93
C CYS A 344 17.72 -4.83 34.94
N GLY A 345 17.20 -3.81 35.64
CA GLY A 345 15.75 -3.55 35.72
C GLY A 345 14.94 -4.75 36.22
N LEU A 346 15.49 -5.50 37.17
CA LEU A 346 14.85 -6.66 37.79
C LEU A 346 14.19 -6.23 39.09
N GLU A 347 12.87 -6.00 39.03
CA GLU A 347 12.07 -5.79 40.24
C GLU A 347 11.65 -7.14 40.82
N LYS A 348 11.42 -7.21 42.14
CA LYS A 348 11.01 -8.46 42.82
C LYS A 348 9.75 -9.10 42.21
N SER A 349 8.84 -8.31 41.66
CA SER A 349 7.60 -8.75 41.01
C SER A 349 7.79 -9.26 39.57
N SER A 350 8.87 -8.89 38.89
CA SER A 350 9.10 -9.19 37.47
C SER A 350 10.17 -10.25 37.21
N MET A 351 10.85 -10.73 38.27
CA MET A 351 11.84 -11.80 38.17
C MET A 351 11.20 -13.15 37.85
N ALA A 352 11.68 -13.80 36.79
CA ALA A 352 11.28 -15.16 36.48
C ALA A 352 11.89 -16.16 37.50
N PRO A 353 11.22 -17.29 37.80
CA PRO A 353 11.74 -18.30 38.74
C PRO A 353 13.15 -18.81 38.38
N LEU A 354 13.43 -18.96 37.08
CA LEU A 354 14.74 -19.35 36.57
C LEU A 354 15.83 -18.34 36.94
N THR A 355 15.52 -17.04 36.83
CA THR A 355 16.42 -15.94 37.22
C THR A 355 16.69 -15.95 38.71
N THR A 356 15.65 -16.16 39.53
CA THR A 356 15.82 -16.28 41.00
C THR A 356 16.70 -17.45 41.38
N ALA A 357 16.54 -18.60 40.73
CA ALA A 357 17.39 -19.77 40.93
C ALA A 357 18.85 -19.48 40.53
N PHE A 358 19.06 -18.80 39.39
CA PHE A 358 20.38 -18.38 38.94
C PHE A 358 21.05 -17.43 39.94
N ILE A 359 20.35 -16.40 40.41
CA ILE A 359 20.87 -15.45 41.41
C ILE A 359 21.26 -16.17 42.71
N ARG A 360 20.48 -17.15 43.17
CA ARG A 360 20.83 -17.96 44.36
C ARG A 360 22.10 -18.78 44.13
N LEU A 361 22.30 -19.30 42.92
CA LEU A 361 23.48 -20.09 42.56
C LEU A 361 24.75 -19.22 42.55
N ILE A 362 24.68 -18.00 42.00
CA ILE A 362 25.82 -17.06 41.97
C ILE A 362 26.00 -16.29 43.28
N GLY A 363 25.03 -16.31 44.20
CA GLY A 363 25.05 -15.56 45.46
C GLY A 363 26.26 -15.85 46.37
N ARG A 364 26.98 -16.95 46.15
CA ARG A 364 28.26 -17.24 46.82
C ARG A 364 29.44 -16.38 46.35
N TRP A 365 29.28 -15.59 45.28
CA TRP A 365 30.31 -14.72 44.70
C TRP A 365 30.13 -13.23 45.07
N ILE A 366 29.02 -12.86 45.72
CA ILE A 366 28.59 -11.45 45.91
C ILE A 366 28.42 -11.08 47.40
N GLU A 367 28.58 -12.04 48.31
CA GLU A 367 28.87 -11.80 49.74
C GLU A 367 30.37 -11.57 49.91
#